data_AF-A0A9D6SUZ5-F1
#
_entry.id   AF-A0A9D6SUZ5-F1
#
_cell.length_a   1.000
_cell.length_b   1.000
_cell.length_c   1.000
_cell.angle_alpha   90.00
_cell.angle_beta   90.00
_cell.angle_gamma   90.00
#
_symmetry.space_group_name_H-M   'P 1'
#
loop_
_entity.id
_entity.type
_entity.pdbx_description
1 polymer ?
#
loop_
_entity_poly.entity_id
_entity_poly.type
_entity_poly.pdbx_seq_one_letter_code
_entity_poly.pdbx_strand_id
1 'polypeptide(L)'
;MKTLQFLIDNICADFTVDSLLGMVRTCLAKGPSTLGDIIGAIMQRDRSLDIRCAKGLAEGAVLVLSDCGEVEIKGALVYVTGHVANQK
;
A
#
# COMPACT_ATOMS: atom_id res chain seq x y z
N MET A 1 -28.40 -9.09 -2.09
CA MET A 1 -27.06 -9.17 -2.72
C MET A 1 -26.31 -7.91 -2.30
N LYS A 2 -25.32 -8.04 -1.41
CA LYS A 2 -24.51 -6.88 -0.96
C LYS A 2 -23.48 -6.62 -2.05
N THR A 3 -23.80 -5.68 -2.93
CA THR A 3 -23.04 -5.32 -4.12
C THR A 3 -21.74 -4.60 -3.74
N LEU A 4 -20.79 -4.58 -4.68
CA LEU A 4 -19.49 -3.86 -4.63
C LEU A 4 -19.56 -2.47 -3.98
N GLN A 5 -20.71 -1.79 -4.09
CA GLN A 5 -21.00 -0.52 -3.43
C GLN A 5 -20.73 -0.55 -1.92
N PHE A 6 -21.05 -1.64 -1.21
CA PHE A 6 -20.82 -1.73 0.25
C PHE A 6 -19.33 -1.82 0.61
N LEU A 7 -18.50 -2.38 -0.29
CA LEU A 7 -17.05 -2.39 -0.14
C LEU A 7 -16.48 -1.00 -0.40
N ILE A 8 -17.00 -0.31 -1.41
CA ILE A 8 -16.62 1.08 -1.75
C ILE A 8 -17.05 2.04 -0.62
N ASP A 9 -18.26 1.92 -0.09
CA ASP A 9 -18.79 2.75 1.00
C ASP A 9 -18.09 2.51 2.35
N ASN A 10 -17.63 1.29 2.65
CA ASN A 10 -16.84 1.05 3.87
C ASN A 10 -15.36 1.47 3.73
N ILE A 11 -14.80 1.43 2.53
CA ILE A 11 -13.45 1.96 2.27
C ILE A 11 -13.46 3.50 2.29
N CYS A 12 -14.57 4.13 1.88
CA CYS A 12 -14.67 5.58 1.69
C CYS A 12 -14.80 6.45 2.95
N ALA A 13 -14.94 5.90 4.16
CA ALA A 13 -15.07 6.77 5.35
C ALA A 13 -13.72 7.20 5.95
N ASP A 14 -12.66 6.39 5.86
CA ASP A 14 -11.35 6.69 6.49
C ASP A 14 -10.12 6.13 5.75
N PHE A 15 -10.32 5.30 4.72
CA PHE A 15 -9.24 4.61 4.00
C PHE A 15 -9.12 5.12 2.56
N THR A 16 -8.66 6.37 2.44
CA THR A 16 -8.39 6.98 1.13
C THR A 16 -7.16 6.34 0.46
N VAL A 17 -7.08 6.48 -0.87
CA VAL A 17 -5.91 6.04 -1.66
C VAL A 17 -4.62 6.70 -1.13
N ASP A 18 -4.67 7.99 -0.78
CA ASP A 18 -3.53 8.69 -0.18
C ASP A 18 -3.08 8.10 1.17
N SER A 19 -4.04 7.65 1.98
CA SER A 19 -3.77 7.03 3.28
C SER A 19 -3.08 5.66 3.12
N LEU A 20 -3.50 4.89 2.11
CA LEU A 20 -2.86 3.63 1.74
C LEU A 20 -1.45 3.86 1.21
N LEU A 21 -1.27 4.76 0.23
CA LEU A 21 0.04 5.07 -0.34
C LEU A 21 1.00 5.62 0.73
N GLY A 22 0.51 6.50 1.61
CA GLY A 22 1.27 7.04 2.74
C GLY A 22 1.72 5.96 3.73
N MET A 23 0.89 4.94 3.97
CA MET A 23 1.29 3.79 4.78
C MET A 23 2.40 2.99 4.10
N VAL A 24 2.27 2.66 2.81
CA VAL A 24 3.31 1.92 2.08
C VAL A 24 4.63 2.68 2.08
N ARG A 25 4.60 4.00 1.84
CA ARG A 25 5.77 4.88 1.97
C ARG A 25 6.38 4.82 3.38
N THR A 26 5.56 4.82 4.42
CA THR A 26 6.02 4.74 5.82
C THR A 26 6.67 3.40 6.15
N CYS A 27 6.13 2.29 5.62
CA CYS A 27 6.75 0.97 5.72
C CYS A 27 8.13 0.98 5.05
N LEU A 28 8.22 1.51 3.84
CA LEU A 28 9.45 1.52 3.05
C LEU A 28 10.49 2.54 3.54
N ALA A 29 10.07 3.60 4.25
CA ALA A 29 10.97 4.56 4.89
C ALA A 29 11.84 3.94 5.99
N LYS A 30 11.40 2.82 6.59
CA LYS A 30 12.18 2.07 7.59
C LYS A 30 13.22 1.14 6.94
N GLY A 31 13.13 0.93 5.64
CA GLY A 31 13.99 0.05 4.87
C GLY A 31 13.22 -0.79 3.85
N PRO A 32 13.95 -1.58 3.03
CA PRO A 32 13.33 -2.46 2.05
C PRO A 32 12.37 -3.43 2.73
N SER A 33 11.15 -3.54 2.20
CA SER A 33 10.08 -4.35 2.78
C SER A 33 9.54 -5.33 1.75
N THR A 34 9.06 -6.49 2.19
CA THR A 34 8.36 -7.43 1.31
C THR A 34 6.90 -7.01 1.14
N LEU A 35 6.24 -7.54 0.10
CA LEU A 35 4.79 -7.45 -0.04
C LEU A 35 4.06 -8.01 1.20
N GLY A 36 4.61 -9.06 1.83
CA GLY A 36 4.05 -9.63 3.07
C GLY A 36 4.05 -8.64 4.24
N ASP A 37 5.13 -7.87 4.39
CA ASP A 37 5.22 -6.84 5.44
C ASP A 37 4.21 -5.71 5.22
N ILE A 38 4.02 -5.30 3.95
CA ILE A 38 3.04 -4.29 3.57
C ILE A 38 1.60 -4.79 3.81
N ILE A 39 1.30 -6.04 3.43
CA ILE A 39 0.01 -6.70 3.70
C ILE A 39 -0.25 -6.74 5.20
N GLY A 40 0.76 -7.13 5.99
CA GLY A 40 0.68 -7.15 7.45
C GLY A 40 0.37 -5.77 8.03
N ALA A 41 1.00 -4.71 7.52
CA ALA A 41 0.73 -3.34 7.95
C ALA A 41 -0.70 -2.88 7.61
N ILE A 42 -1.20 -3.22 6.42
CA ILE A 42 -2.57 -2.92 6.01
C ILE A 42 -3.58 -3.62 6.92
N MET A 43 -3.37 -4.92 7.19
CA MET A 43 -4.24 -5.70 8.09
C MET A 43 -4.13 -5.26 9.55
N GLN A 44 -2.98 -4.74 9.99
CA GLN A 44 -2.85 -4.17 11.32
C GLN A 44 -3.64 -2.86 11.46
N ARG A 45 -3.66 -2.03 10.41
CA ARG A 45 -4.46 -0.80 10.39
C ARG A 45 -5.95 -1.09 10.33
N ASP A 46 -6.35 -2.04 9.49
CA ASP A 46 -7.73 -2.46 9.37
C ASP A 46 -7.85 -3.98 9.49
N ARG A 47 -8.21 -4.43 10.70
CA ARG A 47 -8.40 -5.84 11.02
C ARG A 47 -9.67 -6.43 10.42
N SER A 48 -10.54 -5.61 9.83
CA SER A 48 -11.74 -6.09 9.14
C SER A 48 -11.47 -6.56 7.72
N LEU A 49 -10.30 -6.20 7.15
CA LEU A 49 -9.89 -6.63 5.82
C LEU A 49 -9.47 -8.10 5.80
N ASP A 50 -10.01 -8.85 4.83
CA ASP A 50 -9.52 -10.19 4.50
C ASP A 50 -8.13 -10.11 3.86
N ILE A 51 -7.34 -11.17 4.03
CA ILE A 51 -6.00 -11.28 3.48
C ILE A 51 -5.96 -11.09 1.96
N ARG A 52 -7.01 -11.51 1.22
CA ARG A 52 -7.08 -11.29 -0.23
C ARG A 52 -7.28 -9.82 -0.58
N CYS A 53 -8.07 -9.10 0.21
CA CYS A 53 -8.28 -7.66 0.03
C CYS A 53 -7.00 -6.89 0.36
N ALA A 54 -6.37 -7.20 1.50
CA ALA A 54 -5.10 -6.59 1.89
C ALA A 54 -3.98 -6.85 0.88
N LYS A 55 -3.93 -8.06 0.30
CA LYS A 55 -3.02 -8.38 -0.80
C LYS A 55 -3.25 -7.52 -2.04
N GLY A 56 -4.50 -7.43 -2.51
CA GLY A 56 -4.83 -6.60 -3.68
C GLY A 56 -4.51 -5.12 -3.46
N LEU A 57 -4.74 -4.61 -2.24
CA LEU A 57 -4.38 -3.23 -1.87
C LEU A 57 -2.87 -3.03 -1.84
N ALA A 58 -2.10 -3.97 -1.28
CA ALA A 58 -0.65 -3.89 -1.25
C ALA A 58 -0.04 -3.93 -2.66
N GLU A 59 -0.50 -4.86 -3.50
CA GLU A 59 -0.05 -4.99 -4.89
C GLU A 59 -0.39 -3.73 -5.69
N GLY A 60 -1.63 -3.23 -5.57
CA GLY A 60 -2.06 -2.01 -6.24
C GLY A 60 -1.28 -0.77 -5.78
N ALA A 61 -1.04 -0.62 -4.48
CA ALA A 61 -0.29 0.51 -3.94
C ALA A 61 1.18 0.49 -4.39
N VAL A 62 1.84 -0.68 -4.35
CA VAL A 62 3.22 -0.84 -4.82
C VAL A 62 3.32 -0.58 -6.32
N LEU A 63 2.35 -1.06 -7.11
CA LEU A 63 2.32 -0.82 -8.56
C LEU A 63 2.18 0.68 -8.87
N VAL A 64 1.24 1.37 -8.22
CA VAL A 64 1.07 2.82 -8.39
C VAL A 64 2.34 3.58 -8.03
N LEU A 65 2.97 3.27 -6.89
CA LEU A 65 4.23 3.91 -6.50
C LEU A 65 5.36 3.58 -7.48
N SER A 66 5.36 2.39 -8.08
CA SER A 66 6.37 1.99 -9.05
C SER A 66 6.19 2.71 -10.39
N ASP A 67 4.95 2.84 -10.85
CA ASP A 67 4.57 3.63 -12.03
C ASP A 67 4.90 5.12 -11.83
N CYS A 68 4.76 5.63 -10.60
CA CYS A 68 5.19 6.98 -10.22
C CYS A 68 6.71 7.13 -10.07
N GLY A 69 7.48 6.04 -10.17
CA GLY A 69 8.93 6.05 -10.00
C GLY A 69 9.40 6.30 -8.55
N GLU A 70 8.52 6.10 -7.57
CA GLU A 70 8.80 6.27 -6.13
C GLU A 70 9.30 4.99 -5.45
N VAL A 71 9.00 3.83 -6.04
CA VAL A 71 9.54 2.55 -5.58
C VAL A 71 10.05 1.69 -6.72
N GLU A 72 11.04 0.86 -6.41
CA GLU A 72 11.58 -0.17 -7.30
C GLU A 72 11.42 -1.54 -6.65
N ILE A 73 10.98 -2.53 -7.43
CA ILE A 73 10.81 -3.90 -6.98
C ILE A 73 12.02 -4.71 -7.44
N LYS A 74 12.82 -5.24 -6.51
CA LYS A 74 13.93 -6.17 -6.81
C LYS A 74 13.66 -7.51 -6.15
N GLY A 75 13.28 -8.49 -6.97
CA GLY A 75 12.89 -9.81 -6.49
C GLY A 75 11.64 -9.71 -5.60
N ALA A 76 11.76 -10.14 -4.34
CA ALA A 76 10.67 -10.12 -3.37
C ALA A 76 10.61 -8.84 -2.50
N LEU A 77 11.56 -7.92 -2.69
CA LEU A 77 11.71 -6.71 -1.89
C LEU A 77 11.33 -5.48 -2.69
N VAL A 78 10.63 -4.57 -2.02
CA VAL A 78 10.26 -3.24 -2.50
C VAL A 78 11.20 -2.24 -1.85
N TYR A 79 11.78 -1.37 -2.66
CA TYR A 79 12.74 -0.33 -2.27
C TYR A 79 12.16 1.04 -2.60
N VAL A 80 12.39 2.03 -1.75
CA VAL A 80 12.14 3.43 -2.13
C VAL A 80 13.19 3.83 -3.15
N THR A 81 12.76 4.31 -4.33
CA THR A 81 13.68 4.98 -5.25
C THR A 81 13.94 6.38 -4.71
N GLY A 82 15.22 6.71 -4.52
CA GLY A 82 15.67 7.96 -3.91
C GLY A 82 15.34 9.24 -4.69
N HIS A 83 14.43 9.22 -5.66
CA HIS A 83 13.99 10.44 -6.34
C HIS A 83 13.18 11.41 -5.46
N VAL A 84 12.84 11.01 -4.23
CA VAL A 84 12.30 11.91 -3.19
C VAL A 84 13.42 12.57 -2.34
N ALA A 85 14.70 12.40 -2.68
CA ALA A 85 15.80 13.06 -1.97
C ALA A 85 16.09 14.51 -2.41
N ASN A 86 15.30 15.11 -3.33
CA ASN A 86 15.63 16.44 -3.85
C ASN A 86 14.43 17.33 -4.20
N GLN A 87 13.42 17.42 -3.32
CA GLN A 87 12.62 18.65 -3.23
C GLN A 87 13.07 19.41 -1.99
N LYS A 88 14.03 20.30 -2.25
CA LYS A 88 14.57 21.30 -1.33
C LYS A 88 13.75 22.58 -1.41
#